data_AF-R2S535-F1
#
_entry.id   AF-R2S535-F1
#
_cell.length_a   1.000
_cell.length_b   1.000
_cell.length_c   1.000
_cell.angle_alpha   90.00
_cell.angle_beta   90.00
_cell.angle_gamma   90.00
#
_symmetry.space_group_name_H-M   'P 1'
#
loop_
_entity.id
_entity.type
_entity.pdbx_description
1 polymer ?
#
loop_
_entity_poly.entity_id
_entity_poly.type
_entity_poly.pdbx_seq_one_letter_code
_entity_poly.pdbx_strand_id
1 'polypeptide(L)'
;MIENFGGNVARLRKEMGLSQTELAEKIGVQKQTISNIERGIRYPTFESLEKFATVFHATPIQLFGSPKEIAVSETTVILDRIDEYDQKVQNLFTLAKILNSHTVKEIDEVAEKLAFIQRFFTPQMRLDEDGNPILDRHGKPEMKPVFFDNLPFEEIEKTAKDLAFIQEAQQNK
;
A
#
# COMPACT_ATOMS: atom_id res chain seq x y z
N MET A 1 -6.91 22.56 -33.35
CA MET A 1 -7.78 23.34 -32.43
C MET A 1 -8.13 22.39 -31.28
N ILE A 2 -7.94 22.77 -30.02
CA ILE A 2 -8.31 21.90 -28.90
C ILE A 2 -9.81 22.11 -28.67
N GLU A 3 -10.65 21.36 -29.37
CA GLU A 3 -12.09 21.64 -29.45
C GLU A 3 -12.82 21.41 -28.11
N ASN A 4 -12.34 20.47 -27.29
CA ASN A 4 -13.09 20.05 -26.09
C ASN A 4 -12.73 20.82 -24.82
N PHE A 5 -11.61 21.56 -24.78
CA PHE A 5 -11.09 22.12 -23.53
C PHE A 5 -12.05 23.07 -22.82
N GLY A 6 -12.62 24.03 -23.54
CA GLY A 6 -13.57 24.99 -22.95
C GLY A 6 -14.79 24.31 -22.35
N GLY A 7 -15.38 23.36 -23.08
CA GLY A 7 -16.52 22.57 -22.62
C GLY A 7 -16.17 21.73 -21.39
N ASN A 8 -15.00 21.09 -21.39
CA ASN A 8 -14.52 20.28 -20.27
C ASN A 8 -14.23 21.11 -19.02
N VAL A 9 -13.63 22.30 -19.15
CA VAL A 9 -13.44 23.23 -18.03
C VAL A 9 -14.80 23.65 -17.45
N ALA A 10 -15.78 23.98 -18.30
CA ALA A 10 -17.11 24.35 -17.84
C ALA A 10 -17.82 23.19 -17.11
N ARG A 11 -17.62 21.96 -17.58
CA ARG A 11 -18.13 20.73 -16.95
C ARG A 11 -17.49 20.52 -15.57
N LEU A 12 -16.16 20.45 -15.50
CA LEU A 12 -15.41 20.24 -14.25
C LEU A 12 -15.71 21.32 -13.21
N ARG A 13 -15.81 22.58 -13.64
CA ARG A 13 -16.21 23.68 -12.75
C ARG A 13 -17.57 23.44 -12.12
N LYS A 14 -18.56 23.01 -12.90
CA LYS A 14 -19.92 22.74 -12.41
C LYS A 14 -19.97 21.52 -11.49
N GLU A 15 -19.19 20.48 -11.77
CA GLU A 15 -19.06 19.29 -10.91
C GLU A 15 -18.52 19.65 -9.52
N MET A 16 -17.61 20.62 -9.44
CA MET A 16 -17.12 21.18 -8.17
C MET A 16 -18.04 22.24 -7.54
N GLY A 17 -19.16 22.59 -8.17
CA GLY A 17 -20.09 23.61 -7.67
C GLY A 17 -19.56 25.04 -7.70
N LEU A 18 -18.50 25.33 -8.47
CA LEU A 18 -17.86 26.65 -8.50
C LEU A 18 -18.54 27.59 -9.48
N SER A 19 -18.65 28.86 -9.12
CA SER A 19 -18.94 29.96 -10.06
C SER A 19 -17.71 30.27 -10.94
N GLN A 20 -17.92 30.96 -12.06
CA GLN A 20 -16.81 31.42 -12.91
C GLN A 20 -15.87 32.38 -12.17
N THR A 21 -16.39 33.15 -11.20
CA THR A 21 -15.59 34.08 -10.39
C THR A 21 -14.69 33.31 -9.43
N GLU A 22 -15.24 32.33 -8.70
CA GLU A 22 -14.45 31.50 -7.77
C GLU A 22 -13.38 30.68 -8.48
N LEU A 23 -13.69 30.15 -9.67
CA LEU A 23 -12.67 29.49 -10.48
C LEU A 23 -11.58 30.48 -10.93
N ALA A 24 -11.97 31.69 -11.31
CA ALA A 24 -11.02 32.71 -11.73
C ALA A 24 -10.05 33.11 -10.61
N GLU A 25 -10.56 33.25 -9.38
CA GLU A 25 -9.75 33.49 -8.17
C GLU A 25 -8.76 32.35 -7.91
N LYS A 26 -9.21 31.09 -7.99
CA LYS A 26 -8.34 29.91 -7.81
C LYS A 26 -7.23 29.81 -8.87
N ILE A 27 -7.53 30.18 -10.11
CA ILE A 27 -6.58 30.13 -11.23
C ILE A 27 -5.69 31.39 -11.28
N GLY A 28 -6.07 32.47 -10.59
CA GLY A 28 -5.36 33.75 -10.61
C GLY A 28 -5.57 34.52 -11.92
N VAL A 29 -6.78 34.48 -12.48
CA VAL A 29 -7.17 35.20 -13.69
C VAL A 29 -8.45 36.00 -13.47
N GLN A 30 -8.83 36.84 -14.43
CA GLN A 30 -10.12 37.54 -14.37
C GLN A 30 -11.27 36.61 -14.77
N LYS A 31 -12.46 36.82 -14.18
CA LYS A 31 -13.71 36.10 -14.54
C LYS A 31 -13.94 36.04 -16.05
N GLN A 32 -13.69 37.14 -16.76
CA GLN A 32 -13.85 37.21 -18.21
C GLN A 32 -12.94 36.23 -18.96
N THR A 33 -11.74 35.95 -18.43
CA THR A 33 -10.82 34.95 -19.00
C THR A 33 -11.42 33.55 -18.91
N ILE A 34 -11.98 33.18 -17.75
CA ILE A 34 -12.69 31.90 -17.59
C ILE A 34 -13.87 31.80 -18.57
N SER A 35 -14.70 32.84 -18.65
CA SER A 35 -15.82 32.88 -19.59
C SER A 35 -15.40 32.75 -21.06
N ASN A 36 -14.28 33.35 -21.46
CA ASN A 36 -13.75 33.23 -22.82
C ASN A 36 -13.17 31.83 -23.08
N ILE A 37 -12.55 31.21 -22.07
CA ILE A 37 -12.03 29.84 -22.14
C ILE A 37 -13.17 28.85 -22.29
N GLU A 38 -14.20 28.93 -21.43
CA GLU A 38 -15.34 28.01 -21.46
C GLU A 38 -16.11 28.05 -22.78
N ARG A 39 -16.11 29.21 -23.45
CA ARG A 39 -16.72 29.40 -24.78
C ARG A 39 -15.80 29.07 -25.95
N GLY A 40 -14.55 28.65 -25.70
CA GLY A 40 -13.57 28.38 -26.75
C GLY A 40 -13.06 29.61 -27.50
N ILE A 41 -13.31 30.82 -26.98
CA ILE A 41 -12.85 32.08 -27.58
C ILE A 41 -11.36 32.30 -27.31
N ARG A 42 -10.87 31.82 -26.15
CA ARG A 42 -9.48 31.94 -25.74
C ARG A 42 -8.96 30.61 -25.21
N TYR A 43 -7.71 30.30 -25.51
CA TYR A 43 -7.01 29.14 -24.93
C TYR A 43 -6.23 29.51 -23.67
N PRO A 44 -6.08 28.58 -22.71
CA PRO A 44 -5.23 28.80 -21.55
C PRO A 44 -3.77 28.95 -21.99
N THR A 45 -2.99 29.70 -21.21
CA THR A 45 -1.52 29.60 -21.28
C THR A 45 -1.08 28.27 -20.66
N PHE A 46 0.16 27.86 -20.89
CA PHE A 46 0.71 26.66 -20.22
C PHE A 46 0.64 26.78 -18.69
N GLU A 47 0.96 27.96 -18.16
CA GLU A 47 0.84 28.25 -16.73
C GLU A 47 -0.60 28.13 -16.20
N SER A 48 -1.59 28.68 -16.93
CA SER A 48 -3.00 28.53 -16.52
C SER A 48 -3.47 27.08 -16.65
N LEU A 49 -2.95 26.33 -17.63
CA LEU A 49 -3.30 24.92 -17.84
C LEU A 49 -2.87 24.04 -16.66
N GLU A 50 -1.64 24.23 -16.16
CA GLU A 50 -1.15 23.53 -14.97
C GLU A 50 -2.03 23.83 -13.75
N LYS A 51 -2.46 25.09 -13.60
CA LYS A 51 -3.40 25.49 -12.55
C LYS A 51 -4.77 24.82 -12.72
N PHE A 52 -5.29 24.70 -13.93
CA PHE A 52 -6.55 23.97 -14.18
C PHE A 52 -6.43 22.50 -13.80
N ALA A 53 -5.38 21.81 -14.25
CA ALA A 53 -5.10 20.43 -13.86
C ALA A 53 -5.02 20.25 -12.35
N THR A 54 -4.35 21.18 -11.66
CA THR A 54 -4.20 21.14 -10.20
C THR A 54 -5.52 21.39 -9.47
N VAL A 55 -6.26 22.45 -9.82
CA VAL A 55 -7.53 22.82 -9.16
C VAL A 55 -8.59 21.75 -9.33
N PHE A 56 -8.64 21.11 -10.51
CA PHE A 56 -9.62 20.08 -10.80
C PHE A 56 -9.16 18.67 -10.43
N HIS A 57 -7.90 18.48 -10.03
CA HIS A 57 -7.26 17.17 -9.93
C HIS A 57 -7.49 16.31 -11.20
N ALA A 58 -7.45 16.97 -12.36
CA ALA A 58 -7.91 16.41 -13.62
C ALA A 58 -6.75 15.84 -14.46
N THR A 59 -6.99 14.69 -15.08
CA THR A 59 -6.07 14.11 -16.06
C THR A 59 -6.14 14.85 -17.40
N PRO A 60 -5.13 14.68 -18.29
CA PRO A 60 -5.19 15.24 -19.64
C PRO A 60 -6.44 14.81 -20.40
N ILE A 61 -6.90 13.56 -20.24
CA ILE A 61 -8.12 13.07 -20.89
C ILE A 61 -9.35 13.82 -20.37
N GLN A 62 -9.44 14.11 -19.07
CA GLN A 62 -10.55 14.86 -18.51
C GLN A 62 -10.59 16.33 -19.00
N LEU A 63 -9.42 16.92 -19.29
CA LEU A 63 -9.31 18.29 -19.80
C LEU A 63 -9.51 18.37 -21.32
N PHE A 64 -9.05 17.38 -22.08
CA PHE A 64 -8.92 17.48 -23.55
C PHE A 64 -9.70 16.43 -24.34
N GLY A 65 -10.09 15.34 -23.70
CA GLY A 65 -10.79 14.24 -24.33
C GLY A 65 -12.20 14.61 -24.78
N SER A 66 -12.68 13.86 -25.76
CA SER A 66 -14.10 13.81 -26.13
C SER A 66 -14.93 13.13 -25.04
N PRO A 67 -16.27 13.33 -25.02
CA PRO A 67 -17.14 12.64 -24.06
C PRO A 67 -16.96 11.12 -24.04
N LYS A 68 -16.69 10.51 -25.20
CA LYS A 68 -16.45 9.07 -25.33
C LYS A 68 -15.12 8.65 -24.68
N GLU A 69 -14.05 9.39 -24.94
CA GLU A 69 -12.72 9.09 -24.36
C GLU A 69 -12.72 9.26 -22.84
N ILE A 70 -13.41 10.29 -22.33
CA ILE A 70 -13.58 10.53 -20.89
C ILE A 70 -14.33 9.34 -20.26
N ALA A 71 -15.46 8.94 -20.82
CA ALA A 71 -16.25 7.81 -20.30
C ALA A 71 -15.47 6.49 -20.30
N VAL A 72 -14.69 6.22 -21.35
CA VAL A 72 -13.81 5.05 -21.42
C VAL A 72 -12.72 5.12 -20.36
N SER A 73 -12.05 6.26 -20.23
CA SER A 73 -11.00 6.45 -19.22
C SER A 73 -11.53 6.24 -17.79
N GLU A 74 -12.71 6.75 -17.48
CA GLU A 74 -13.35 6.54 -16.18
C GLU A 74 -13.70 5.07 -15.92
N THR A 75 -14.22 4.38 -16.94
CA THR A 75 -14.54 2.94 -16.85
C THR A 75 -13.28 2.10 -16.62
N THR A 76 -12.19 2.40 -17.32
CA THR A 76 -10.92 1.66 -17.18
C THR A 76 -10.36 1.79 -15.77
N VAL A 77 -10.39 3.01 -15.20
CA VAL A 77 -9.98 3.26 -13.80
C VAL A 77 -10.87 2.49 -12.80
N ILE A 78 -12.15 2.31 -13.09
CA ILE A 78 -13.06 1.50 -12.26
C ILE A 78 -12.68 0.02 -12.34
N LEU A 79 -12.37 -0.51 -13.54
CA LEU A 79 -11.97 -1.90 -13.72
C LEU A 79 -10.67 -2.22 -12.96
N ASP A 80 -9.66 -1.36 -13.05
CA ASP A 80 -8.40 -1.54 -12.31
C ASP A 80 -8.62 -1.60 -10.79
N ARG A 81 -9.57 -0.80 -10.27
CA ARG A 81 -9.94 -0.84 -8.85
C ARG A 81 -10.69 -2.12 -8.50
N ILE A 82 -11.57 -2.63 -9.36
CA ILE A 82 -12.32 -3.87 -9.11
C ILE A 82 -11.35 -5.03 -8.92
N ASP A 83 -10.31 -5.13 -9.76
CA ASP A 83 -9.28 -6.18 -9.64
C ASP A 83 -8.54 -6.11 -8.30
N GLU A 84 -8.23 -4.89 -7.81
CA GLU A 84 -7.63 -4.70 -6.48
C GLU A 84 -8.56 -5.16 -5.33
N TYR A 85 -9.87 -4.92 -5.47
CA TYR A 85 -10.86 -5.32 -4.47
C TYR A 85 -11.14 -6.83 -4.50
N ASP A 86 -11.01 -7.50 -5.65
CA ASP A 86 -11.21 -8.95 -5.74
C ASP A 86 -10.25 -9.70 -4.82
N GLN A 87 -8.96 -9.33 -4.81
CA GLN A 87 -7.98 -9.94 -3.90
C GLN A 87 -8.34 -9.74 -2.42
N LYS A 88 -8.87 -8.57 -2.04
CA LYS A 88 -9.31 -8.30 -0.66
C LYS A 88 -10.52 -9.15 -0.28
N VAL A 89 -11.45 -9.34 -1.22
CA VAL A 89 -12.62 -10.21 -1.04
C VAL A 89 -12.19 -11.67 -0.88
N GLN A 90 -11.24 -12.16 -1.68
CA GLN A 90 -10.70 -13.51 -1.53
C GLN A 90 -10.02 -13.73 -0.18
N ASN A 91 -9.27 -12.74 0.31
CA ASN A 91 -8.66 -12.79 1.64
C ASN A 91 -9.74 -12.88 2.73
N LEU A 92 -10.83 -12.11 2.60
CA LEU A 92 -11.94 -12.14 3.55
C LEU A 92 -12.64 -13.51 3.56
N PHE A 93 -12.88 -14.12 2.40
CA PHE A 93 -13.43 -15.47 2.31
C PHE A 93 -12.51 -16.50 2.94
N THR A 94 -11.20 -16.38 2.71
CA THR A 94 -10.20 -17.26 3.34
C THR A 94 -10.25 -17.15 4.86
N LEU A 95 -10.29 -15.93 5.40
CA LEU A 95 -10.42 -15.69 6.83
C LEU A 95 -11.74 -16.24 7.39
N ALA A 96 -12.86 -15.97 6.73
CA ALA A 96 -14.16 -16.47 7.14
C ALA A 96 -14.20 -18.01 7.16
N LYS A 97 -13.55 -18.67 6.20
CA LYS A 97 -13.42 -20.12 6.17
C LYS A 97 -12.61 -20.63 7.36
N ILE A 98 -11.46 -20.02 7.66
CA ILE A 98 -10.63 -20.37 8.83
C ILE A 98 -11.41 -20.20 10.12
N LEU A 99 -12.09 -19.06 10.31
CA LEU A 99 -12.90 -18.77 11.49
C LEU A 99 -14.08 -19.73 11.67
N ASN A 100 -14.66 -20.23 10.57
CA ASN A 100 -15.79 -21.17 10.62
C ASN A 100 -15.34 -22.63 10.73
N SER A 101 -14.14 -22.97 10.24
CA SER A 101 -13.63 -24.36 10.28
C SER A 101 -12.85 -24.68 11.55
N HIS A 102 -12.47 -23.69 12.33
CA HIS A 102 -11.68 -23.84 13.55
C HIS A 102 -12.41 -23.18 14.71
N THR A 103 -12.46 -23.86 15.84
CA THR A 103 -12.93 -23.27 17.09
C THR A 103 -11.97 -22.16 17.52
N VAL A 104 -12.47 -21.13 18.20
CA VAL A 104 -11.65 -20.00 18.71
C VAL A 104 -10.41 -20.51 19.47
N LYS A 105 -10.56 -21.63 20.19
CA LYS A 105 -9.49 -22.30 20.93
C LYS A 105 -8.34 -22.81 20.05
N GLU A 106 -8.63 -23.35 18.87
CA GLU A 106 -7.60 -23.84 17.95
C GLU A 106 -6.82 -22.68 17.31
N ILE A 107 -7.49 -21.55 17.09
CA ILE A 107 -6.85 -20.31 16.61
C ILE A 107 -5.91 -19.74 17.67
N ASP A 108 -6.33 -19.73 18.93
CA ASP A 108 -5.50 -19.31 20.06
C ASP A 108 -4.25 -20.20 20.20
N GLU A 109 -4.41 -21.53 20.10
CA GLU A 109 -3.27 -22.45 20.14
C GLU A 109 -2.27 -22.22 19.00
N VAL A 110 -2.74 -21.89 17.80
CA VAL A 110 -1.86 -21.53 16.66
C VAL A 110 -1.17 -20.20 16.90
N ALA A 111 -1.88 -19.20 17.42
CA ALA A 111 -1.31 -17.90 17.74
C ALA A 111 -0.24 -17.98 18.83
N GLU A 112 -0.47 -18.77 19.88
CA GLU A 112 0.52 -19.03 20.93
C GLU A 112 1.77 -19.71 20.39
N LYS A 113 1.63 -20.71 19.52
CA LYS A 113 2.76 -21.37 18.84
C LYS A 113 3.52 -20.39 17.95
N LEU A 114 2.82 -19.54 17.19
CA LEU A 114 3.44 -18.54 16.34
C LEU A 114 4.21 -17.50 17.18
N ALA A 115 3.62 -17.01 18.27
CA ALA A 115 4.26 -16.07 19.19
C ALA A 115 5.49 -16.70 19.87
N PHE A 116 5.39 -17.98 20.27
CA PHE A 116 6.52 -18.74 20.77
C PHE A 116 7.66 -18.80 19.76
N ILE A 117 7.36 -19.19 18.51
CA ILE A 117 8.35 -19.26 17.42
C ILE A 117 8.97 -17.87 17.16
N GLN A 118 8.15 -16.82 17.01
CA GLN A 118 8.62 -15.46 16.78
C GLN A 118 9.55 -14.97 17.89
N ARG A 119 9.33 -15.40 19.14
CA ARG A 119 10.20 -15.07 20.27
C ARG A 119 11.63 -15.60 20.11
N PHE A 120 11.83 -16.70 19.38
CA PHE A 120 13.17 -17.22 19.04
C PHE A 120 13.86 -16.43 17.93
N PHE A 121 13.09 -15.80 17.05
CA PHE A 121 13.59 -15.00 15.92
C PHE A 121 13.74 -13.51 16.26
N THR A 122 13.24 -13.07 17.42
CA THR A 122 13.30 -11.67 17.84
C THR A 122 14.42 -11.47 18.86
N PRO A 123 15.38 -10.54 18.64
CA PRO A 123 16.38 -10.19 19.63
C PRO A 123 15.70 -9.75 20.93
N GLN A 124 16.12 -10.31 22.06
CA GLN A 124 15.52 -10.02 23.37
C GLN A 124 16.39 -9.03 24.13
N MET A 125 15.81 -8.00 24.73
CA MET A 125 16.56 -7.04 25.56
C MET A 125 17.21 -7.74 26.76
N ARG A 126 18.47 -7.41 27.09
CA ARG A 126 19.10 -7.84 28.34
C ARG A 126 18.63 -6.96 29.49
N LEU A 127 18.25 -7.60 30.58
CA LEU A 127 17.79 -6.95 31.81
C LEU A 127 18.79 -7.26 32.93
N ASP A 128 18.97 -6.32 33.84
CA ASP A 128 19.72 -6.52 35.09
C ASP A 128 18.87 -7.29 36.14
N GLU A 129 19.43 -7.52 37.32
CA GLU A 129 18.77 -8.26 38.41
C GLU A 129 17.50 -7.57 38.92
N ASP A 130 17.40 -6.25 38.74
CA ASP A 130 16.25 -5.42 39.12
C ASP A 130 15.22 -5.26 37.99
N GLY A 131 15.49 -5.85 36.82
CA GLY A 131 14.60 -5.83 35.65
C GLY A 131 14.75 -4.60 34.74
N ASN A 132 15.79 -3.79 34.91
CA ASN A 132 16.05 -2.62 34.05
C ASN A 132 16.87 -3.01 32.81
N PRO A 133 16.69 -2.32 31.67
CA PRO A 133 17.49 -2.53 30.47
C PRO A 133 18.98 -2.31 30.72
N ILE A 134 19.81 -3.32 30.44
CA ILE A 134 21.26 -3.15 30.39
C ILE A 134 21.57 -2.32 29.15
N LEU A 135 22.32 -1.23 29.31
CA LEU A 135 22.67 -0.33 28.22
C LEU A 135 24.10 -0.59 27.73
N ASP A 136 24.29 -0.52 26.41
CA ASP A 136 25.60 -0.52 25.77
C ASP A 136 26.35 0.79 26.01
N ARG A 137 27.61 0.84 25.55
CA ARG A 137 28.48 2.03 25.63
C ARG A 137 27.93 3.29 24.93
N HIS A 138 26.86 3.17 24.14
CA HIS A 138 26.18 4.25 23.43
C HIS A 138 24.82 4.61 24.05
N GLY A 139 24.48 4.01 25.20
CA GLY A 139 23.22 4.24 25.91
C GLY A 139 22.01 3.54 25.27
N LYS A 140 22.22 2.56 24.38
CA LYS A 140 21.15 1.76 23.78
C LYS A 140 20.96 0.44 24.53
N PRO A 141 19.75 -0.13 24.59
CA PRO A 141 19.54 -1.43 25.21
C PRO A 141 20.39 -2.52 24.55
N GLU A 142 21.14 -3.26 25.35
CA GLU A 142 21.93 -4.40 24.91
C GLU A 142 20.97 -5.56 24.60
N MET A 143 21.05 -6.10 23.38
CA MET A 143 20.19 -7.17 22.94
C MET A 143 20.90 -8.52 23.08
N LYS A 144 20.17 -9.56 23.49
CA LYS A 144 20.59 -10.94 23.34
C LYS A 144 20.66 -11.24 21.84
N PRO A 145 21.75 -11.86 21.35
CA PRO A 145 21.80 -12.40 20.00
C PRO A 145 20.62 -13.35 19.77
N VAL A 146 20.08 -13.38 18.55
CA VAL A 146 18.97 -14.30 18.26
C VAL A 146 19.45 -15.73 18.44
N PHE A 147 18.56 -16.63 18.85
CA PHE A 147 18.93 -18.00 19.21
C PHE A 147 19.71 -18.71 18.09
N PHE A 148 19.34 -18.45 16.84
CA PHE A 148 19.97 -19.03 15.65
C PHE A 148 21.39 -18.52 15.37
N ASP A 149 21.78 -17.34 15.86
CA ASP A 149 23.15 -16.82 15.65
C ASP A 149 24.19 -17.63 16.43
N ASN A 150 23.77 -18.35 17.49
CA ASN A 150 24.64 -19.15 18.35
C ASN A 150 24.39 -20.65 18.24
N LEU A 151 23.58 -21.09 17.27
CA LEU A 151 23.39 -22.52 17.06
C LEU A 151 24.66 -23.13 16.46
N PRO A 152 25.21 -24.21 17.05
CA PRO A 152 26.39 -24.88 16.50
C PRO A 152 25.99 -25.76 15.31
N PHE A 153 25.58 -25.13 14.21
CA PHE A 153 25.05 -25.83 13.04
C PHE A 153 26.01 -26.89 12.49
N GLU A 154 27.31 -26.62 12.48
CA GLU A 154 28.32 -27.59 12.04
C GLU A 154 28.34 -28.85 12.91
N GLU A 155 28.21 -28.70 14.23
CA GLU A 155 28.20 -29.82 15.18
C GLU A 155 26.89 -30.59 15.08
N ILE A 156 25.77 -29.89 14.90
CA ILE A 156 24.44 -30.47 14.67
C ILE A 156 24.45 -31.29 13.36
N GLU A 157 24.99 -30.74 12.29
CA GLU A 157 25.06 -31.41 10.98
C GLU A 157 25.97 -32.64 11.02
N LYS A 158 27.13 -32.54 11.67
CA LYS A 158 28.03 -33.67 11.90
C LYS A 158 27.32 -34.79 12.68
N THR A 159 26.65 -34.42 13.77
CA THR A 159 25.91 -35.39 14.60
C THR A 159 24.77 -36.05 13.82
N ALA A 160 24.07 -35.30 12.97
CA ALA A 160 23.01 -35.83 12.11
C ALA A 160 23.53 -36.84 11.08
N LYS A 161 24.69 -36.56 10.46
CA LYS A 161 25.37 -37.47 9.53
C LYS A 161 25.80 -38.76 10.22
N ASP A 162 26.39 -38.66 11.41
CA ASP A 162 26.80 -39.82 12.21
C ASP A 162 25.58 -40.69 12.59
N LEU A 163 24.46 -40.08 12.97
CA LEU A 163 23.21 -40.79 13.27
C LEU A 163 22.60 -41.48 12.04
N ALA A 164 22.60 -40.82 10.88
CA ALA A 164 22.10 -41.41 9.64
C ALA A 164 22.93 -42.62 9.22
N PHE A 165 24.26 -42.53 9.32
CA PHE A 165 25.17 -43.64 9.06
C PHE A 165 24.89 -44.85 9.97
N ILE A 166 24.62 -44.61 11.26
CA ILE A 166 24.27 -45.66 12.22
C ILE A 166 22.93 -46.30 11.86
N GLN A 167 21.92 -45.52 11.45
CA GLN A 167 20.61 -46.04 11.05
C GLN A 167 20.68 -46.88 9.77
N GLU A 168 21.44 -46.46 8.76
CA GLU A 168 21.66 -47.25 7.54
C GLU A 168 22.41 -48.56 7.82
N ALA A 169 23.41 -48.52 8.72
CA ALA A 169 24.13 -49.72 9.15
C ALA A 169 23.25 -50.70 9.95
N GLN A 170 22.20 -50.21 10.63
CA GLN A 170 21.22 -51.04 11.34
C GLN A 170 20.14 -51.63 10.41
N GLN A 171 19.81 -50.98 9.29
CA GLN A 171 18.83 -51.47 8.31
C GLN A 171 19.39 -52.52 7.33
N ASN A 172 20.72 -52.56 7.14
CA ASN A 172 21.41 -53.51 6.27
C ASN A 172 21.90 -54.79 6.99
N LYS A 173 21.31 -55.11 8.15
CA LYS A 173 21.52 -56.35 8.91
C LYS A 173 20.24 -57.18 8.93
#